data_AF-A0A933AAL0-F1
#
_entry.id   AF-A0A933AAL0-F1
#
_cell.length_a   1.000
_cell.length_b   1.000
_cell.length_c   1.000
_cell.angle_alpha   90.00
_cell.angle_beta   90.00
_cell.angle_gamma   90.00
#
_symmetry.space_group_name_H-M   'P 1'
#
loop_
_entity.id
_entity.type
_entity.pdbx_description
1 polymer ?
#
loop_
_entity_poly.entity_id
_entity_poly.type
_entity_poly.pdbx_seq_one_letter_code
_entity_poly.pdbx_strand_id
1 'polypeptide(L)'
;MNQKDIRVVIPLTPQEVELITRPVAGEGGFQSLLRTLKAQIEDDSLVLNIPIIRRIVRYKSKYGGGGYQQRLAAVLAALGRLADALRIPYSGRT
;
A
#
# COMPACT_ATOMS: atom_id res chain seq x y z
N MET A 1 -8.24 -18.40 -18.17
CA MET A 1 -9.17 -17.86 -17.16
C MET A 1 -9.04 -16.34 -17.16
N ASN A 2 -10.03 -15.61 -17.68
CA ASN A 2 -10.10 -14.15 -17.56
C ASN A 2 -10.47 -13.79 -16.12
N GLN A 3 -9.46 -13.65 -15.26
CA GLN A 3 -9.67 -13.06 -13.94
C GLN A 3 -9.92 -11.56 -14.19
N LYS A 4 -11.13 -11.08 -13.90
CA LYS A 4 -11.42 -9.64 -13.94
C LYS A 4 -10.40 -8.94 -13.06
N ASP A 5 -9.54 -8.13 -13.66
CA ASP A 5 -8.57 -7.30 -12.93
C ASP A 5 -9.35 -6.25 -12.13
N ILE A 6 -9.62 -6.57 -10.87
CA ILE A 6 -10.15 -5.60 -9.91
C ILE A 6 -9.04 -4.57 -9.70
N ARG A 7 -9.33 -3.33 -10.13
CA ARG A 7 -8.49 -2.16 -9.88
C ARG A 7 -9.10 -1.36 -8.75
N VAL A 8 -8.26 -1.04 -7.77
CA VAL A 8 -8.61 -0.16 -6.67
C VAL A 8 -7.83 1.13 -6.86
N VAL A 9 -8.56 2.24 -6.95
CA VAL A 9 -7.97 3.57 -7.07
C VAL A 9 -8.14 4.27 -5.73
N ILE A 10 -7.03 4.68 -5.13
CA ILE A 10 -7.03 5.37 -3.83
C ILE A 10 -6.45 6.77 -4.04
N PRO A 11 -7.24 7.83 -3.84
CA PRO A 11 -6.70 9.18 -3.89
C PRO A 11 -5.69 9.38 -2.76
N LEU A 12 -4.57 9.99 -3.11
CA LEU A 12 -3.49 10.35 -2.21
C LEU A 12 -3.51 11.86 -1.98
N THR A 13 -3.17 12.26 -0.76
CA THR A 13 -2.82 13.65 -0.46
C THR A 13 -1.42 13.97 -1.01
N PRO A 14 -1.09 15.25 -1.25
CA PRO A 14 0.24 15.64 -1.70
C PRO A 14 1.37 15.14 -0.78
N GLN A 15 1.13 15.12 0.53
CA GLN A 15 2.08 14.61 1.52
C GLN A 15 2.30 13.09 1.38
N GLU A 16 1.25 12.32 1.12
CA GLU A 16 1.34 10.87 0.89
C GLU A 16 2.11 10.57 -0.41
N VAL A 17 1.85 11.34 -1.49
CA VAL A 17 2.61 11.25 -2.75
C VAL A 17 4.09 11.53 -2.51
N GLU A 18 4.43 12.60 -1.80
CA GLU A 18 5.81 12.95 -1.47
C GLU A 18 6.49 11.81 -0.70
N LEU A 19 5.84 11.26 0.32
CA LEU A 19 6.39 10.18 1.14
C LEU A 19 6.67 8.90 0.35
N ILE A 20 5.78 8.52 -0.58
CA ILE A 20 5.91 7.30 -1.37
C ILE A 20 6.95 7.48 -2.50
N THR A 21 7.04 8.67 -3.09
CA THR A 21 7.92 8.93 -4.24
C THR A 21 9.39 9.13 -3.86
N ARG A 22 9.69 9.39 -2.57
CA ARG A 22 11.04 9.50 -2.04
C ARG A 22 11.96 8.35 -2.51
N PRO A 23 13.25 8.62 -2.80
CA PRO A 23 14.20 7.60 -3.19
C PRO A 23 14.20 6.41 -2.22
N VAL A 24 14.33 5.21 -2.79
CA VAL A 24 14.35 3.93 -2.06
C VAL A 24 15.73 3.30 -2.21
N ALA A 25 16.57 3.44 -1.18
CA ALA A 25 17.90 2.84 -1.10
C ALA A 25 17.86 1.42 -0.51
N GLY A 26 18.71 0.53 -1.02
CA GLY A 26 18.83 -0.88 -0.58
C GLY A 26 17.96 -1.86 -1.36
N GLU A 27 18.15 -3.18 -1.18
CA GLU A 27 17.56 -4.21 -2.06
C GLU A 27 16.61 -5.19 -1.35
N GLY A 28 16.14 -4.85 -0.15
CA GLY A 28 15.23 -5.71 0.60
C GLY A 28 13.83 -5.82 -0.02
N GLY A 29 13.09 -6.84 0.41
CA GLY A 29 11.73 -7.08 -0.06
C GLY A 29 10.76 -5.92 0.18
N PHE A 30 11.03 -5.12 1.22
CA PHE A 30 10.28 -3.89 1.54
C PHE A 30 10.60 -2.75 0.56
N GLN A 31 11.86 -2.56 0.22
CA GLN A 31 12.30 -1.61 -0.80
C GLN A 31 11.67 -1.95 -2.15
N SER A 32 11.62 -3.24 -2.50
CA SER A 32 10.92 -3.71 -3.69
C SER A 32 9.42 -3.39 -3.66
N LEU A 33 8.76 -3.47 -2.50
CA LEU A 33 7.36 -3.06 -2.36
C LEU A 33 7.20 -1.55 -2.58
N LEU A 34 8.03 -0.71 -1.96
CA LEU A 34 7.94 0.75 -2.15
C LEU A 34 8.17 1.17 -3.60
N ARG A 35 9.12 0.54 -4.31
CA ARG A 35 9.31 0.78 -5.74
C ARG A 35 8.08 0.39 -6.56
N THR A 36 7.47 -0.74 -6.20
CA THR A 36 6.22 -1.18 -6.84
C THR A 36 5.11 -0.15 -6.61
N LEU A 37 4.91 0.30 -5.38
CA LEU A 37 3.89 1.30 -5.05
C LEU A 37 4.12 2.63 -5.77
N LYS A 38 5.38 3.10 -5.81
CA LYS A 38 5.77 4.30 -6.56
C LYS A 38 5.42 4.17 -8.05
N ALA A 39 5.66 3.00 -8.66
CA ALA A 39 5.33 2.74 -10.06
C ALA A 39 3.82 2.57 -10.32
N GLN A 40 2.98 2.61 -9.28
CA GLN A 40 1.52 2.51 -9.38
C GLN A 40 0.83 3.83 -9.01
N ILE A 41 1.59 4.91 -8.85
CA ILE A 41 1.02 6.25 -8.73
C ILE A 41 0.71 6.73 -10.14
N GLU A 42 -0.56 7.07 -10.35
CA GLU A 42 -1.05 7.74 -11.55
C GLU A 42 -1.68 9.06 -11.08
N ASP A 43 -1.13 10.18 -11.55
CA ASP A 43 -1.43 11.53 -11.04
C ASP A 43 -1.29 11.61 -9.50
N ASP A 44 -2.40 11.82 -8.80
CA ASP A 44 -2.49 11.88 -7.33
C ASP A 44 -3.20 10.65 -6.76
N SER A 45 -3.19 9.51 -7.46
CA SER A 45 -3.88 8.29 -7.03
C SER A 45 -2.97 7.07 -7.04
N LEU A 46 -3.12 6.22 -6.04
CA LEU A 46 -2.50 4.90 -5.99
C LEU A 46 -3.43 3.87 -6.64
N VAL A 47 -3.00 3.30 -7.75
CA VAL A 47 -3.78 2.31 -8.52
C VAL A 47 -3.27 0.90 -8.21
N LEU A 48 -4.08 0.11 -7.50
CA LEU A 48 -3.67 -1.21 -7.04
C LEU A 48 -4.49 -2.32 -7.67
N ASN A 49 -3.80 -3.40 -8.05
CA ASN A 49 -4.42 -4.67 -8.39
C ASN A 49 -4.36 -5.66 -7.21
N ILE A 50 -5.10 -6.76 -7.32
CA ILE A 50 -5.19 -7.79 -6.28
C ILE A 50 -3.81 -8.37 -5.88
N PRO A 51 -2.90 -8.71 -6.81
CA PRO A 51 -1.55 -9.17 -6.45
C PRO A 51 -0.78 -8.19 -5.56
N ILE A 52 -0.83 -6.90 -5.87
CA ILE A 52 -0.11 -5.86 -5.11
C ILE A 52 -0.76 -5.69 -3.73
N ILE A 53 -2.10 -5.67 -3.65
CA ILE A 53 -2.82 -5.61 -2.37
C ILE A 53 -2.42 -6.78 -1.45
N ARG A 54 -2.40 -8.02 -1.99
CA ARG A 54 -1.97 -9.21 -1.22
C ARG A 54 -0.54 -9.07 -0.72
N ARG A 55 0.35 -8.49 -1.54
CA ARG A 55 1.74 -8.22 -1.16
C ARG A 55 1.79 -7.24 0.01
N ILE A 56 1.05 -6.13 -0.04
CA ILE A 56 1.03 -5.14 1.03
C ILE A 56 0.52 -5.75 2.35
N VAL A 57 -0.58 -6.51 2.31
CA VAL A 57 -1.14 -7.19 3.50
C VAL A 57 -0.11 -8.15 4.14
N ARG A 58 0.64 -8.89 3.32
CA ARG A 58 1.71 -9.80 3.79
C ARG A 58 2.85 -9.04 4.48
N TYR A 59 3.19 -7.84 4.02
CA TYR A 59 4.21 -7.01 4.67
C TYR A 59 3.67 -6.37 5.95
N LYS A 60 2.39 -5.96 5.99
CA LYS A 60 1.73 -5.42 7.19
C LYS A 60 1.79 -6.40 8.36
N SER A 61 1.46 -7.68 8.13
CA SER A 61 1.46 -8.70 9.19
C SER A 61 2.85 -9.07 9.70
N LYS A 62 3.92 -8.65 9.01
CA LYS A 62 5.32 -8.93 9.36
C LYS A 62 6.07 -7.71 9.92
N TYR A 63 5.41 -6.55 10.06
CA TYR A 63 6.10 -5.29 10.35
C TYR A 63 5.94 -4.84 11.81
N GLY A 64 7.06 -4.67 12.51
CA GLY A 64 7.16 -4.06 13.84
C GLY A 64 8.36 -3.11 13.93
N GLY A 65 8.09 -1.82 14.19
CA GLY A 65 9.01 -0.80 14.73
C GLY A 65 10.22 -0.36 13.88
N GLY A 66 10.12 0.71 13.08
CA GLY A 66 11.28 1.34 12.42
C GLY A 66 10.93 2.50 11.46
N GLY A 67 11.92 3.28 10.99
CA GLY A 67 11.71 4.51 10.18
C GLY A 67 10.99 4.33 8.83
N TYR A 68 10.93 3.11 8.32
CA TYR A 68 10.07 2.72 7.19
C TYR A 68 8.57 2.68 7.54
N GLN A 69 8.21 2.75 8.84
CA GLN A 69 6.84 2.86 9.34
C GLN A 69 6.15 4.11 8.82
N GLN A 70 6.80 5.25 8.68
CA GLN A 70 6.09 6.49 8.34
C GLN A 70 5.55 6.44 6.90
N ARG A 71 6.38 5.96 5.95
CA ARG A 71 5.95 5.78 4.55
C ARG A 71 4.90 4.67 4.42
N LEU A 72 5.06 3.58 5.18
CA LEU A 72 4.10 2.49 5.18
C LEU A 72 2.80 2.88 5.90
N ALA A 73 2.85 3.72 6.93
CA ALA A 73 1.68 4.19 7.67
C ALA A 73 0.76 5.01 6.76
N ALA A 74 1.31 5.85 5.89
CA ALA A 74 0.53 6.54 4.86
C ALA A 74 -0.20 5.56 3.93
N VAL A 75 0.52 4.59 3.36
CA VAL A 75 -0.06 3.56 2.47
C VAL A 75 -1.07 2.68 3.22
N LEU A 76 -0.78 2.31 4.47
CA LEU A 76 -1.64 1.50 5.31
C LEU A 76 -2.86 2.27 5.80
N ALA A 77 -2.75 3.57 6.02
CA ALA A 77 -3.89 4.45 6.33
C ALA A 77 -4.79 4.55 5.11
N ALA A 78 -4.22 4.76 3.92
CA ALA A 78 -4.95 4.76 2.65
C ALA A 78 -5.67 3.42 2.40
N LEU A 79 -5.00 2.29 2.66
CA LEU A 79 -5.61 0.97 2.60
C LEU A 79 -6.59 0.68 3.73
N GLY A 80 -6.40 1.27 4.91
CA GLY A 80 -7.34 1.20 6.02
C GLY A 80 -8.65 1.88 5.65
N ARG A 81 -8.58 3.12 5.12
CA ARG A 81 -9.73 3.85 4.58
C ARG A 81 -10.47 3.03 3.52
N LEU A 82 -9.75 2.35 2.64
CA LEU A 82 -10.32 1.43 1.66
C LEU A 82 -10.99 0.22 2.32
N ALA A 83 -10.33 -0.45 3.27
CA ALA A 83 -10.89 -1.62 3.95
C ALA A 83 -12.16 -1.27 4.73
N ASP A 84 -12.19 -0.09 5.35
CA ASP A 84 -13.36 0.47 6.03
C ASP A 84 -14.49 0.79 5.05
N ALA A 85 -14.16 1.40 3.90
CA ALA A 85 -15.12 1.71 2.85
C ALA A 85 -15.70 0.45 2.16
N LEU A 86 -14.89 -0.60 2.05
CA LEU A 86 -15.31 -1.91 1.52
C LEU A 86 -16.03 -2.78 2.57
N ARG A 87 -16.00 -2.38 3.85
CA ARG A 87 -16.64 -3.05 4.99
C ARG A 87 -16.54 -4.57 4.96
N ILE A 88 -15.34 -5.09 4.72
CA ILE A 88 -14.99 -6.47 5.07
C ILE A 88 -14.70 -6.45 6.57
N PRO A 89 -15.48 -7.14 7.42
CA PRO A 89 -15.21 -7.15 8.86
C PRO A 89 -13.82 -7.72 9.11
N TYR A 90 -12.89 -6.86 9.54
CA TYR A 90 -11.58 -7.29 10.01
C TYR A 90 -11.74 -7.84 11.42
N SER A 91 -11.96 -9.15 11.53
CA SER A 91 -11.90 -9.87 12.81
C SER A 91 -10.43 -10.03 13.23
N GLY A 92 -9.82 -8.94 13.68
CA GLY A 92 -8.57 -8.99 14.43
C GLY A 92 -8.86 -9.53 15.83
N ARG A 93 -8.66 -10.85 16.02
CA ARG A 93 -8.57 -11.46 17.35
C ARG A 93 -7.21 -11.09 17.93
N THR A 94 -7.21 -10.30 19.00
CA THR A 94 -6.86 -10.68 20.39
C THR A 94 -7.11 -9.49 21.28
#